data_AF-A0A238XQE8-F1
#
_entry.id   AF-A0A238XQE8-F1
#
_cell.length_a   1.000
_cell.length_b   1.000
_cell.length_c   1.000
_cell.angle_alpha   90.00
_cell.angle_beta   90.00
_cell.angle_gamma   90.00
#
_symmetry.space_group_name_H-M   'P 1'
#
loop_
_entity.id
_entity.type
_entity.pdbx_description
1 polymer ?
#
loop_
_entity_poly.entity_id
_entity_poly.type
_entity_poly.pdbx_seq_one_letter_code
_entity_poly.pdbx_strand_id
1 'polypeptide(L)' 'MMRSRFTVEQIIGVLKEQEAGISVADLYRTHGASDAMVRKWKAG' A
#
# COMPACT_ATOMS: atom_id res chain seq x y z
N MET A 1 -3.57 8.19 -15.45
CA MET A 1 -3.75 7.74 -14.05
C MET A 1 -4.20 8.95 -13.24
N MET A 2 -5.30 8.90 -12.50
CA MET A 2 -5.59 9.93 -11.48
C MET A 2 -4.34 10.11 -10.61
N ARG A 3 -4.02 11.34 -10.20
CA ARG A 3 -2.90 11.57 -9.30
C ARG A 3 -3.12 10.68 -8.07
N SER A 4 -2.25 9.70 -7.88
CA SER A 4 -2.32 8.84 -6.71
C SER A 4 -2.17 9.72 -5.48
N ARG A 5 -2.99 9.50 -4.44
CA ARG A 5 -2.84 10.16 -3.15
C ARG A 5 -1.52 9.80 -2.46
N PHE A 6 -0.85 8.75 -2.94
CA PHE A 6 0.40 8.23 -2.43
C PHE A 6 1.54 8.55 -3.39
N THR A 7 2.69 8.93 -2.84
CA THR A 7 3.94 9.01 -3.59
C THR A 7 4.45 7.61 -3.93
N VAL A 8 5.33 7.49 -4.93
CA VAL A 8 5.95 6.21 -5.31
C VAL A 8 6.71 5.61 -4.11
N GLU A 9 7.41 6.44 -3.33
CA GLU A 9 8.13 5.99 -2.13
C GLU A 9 7.19 5.42 -1.06
N GLN A 10 6.03 6.06 -0.83
CA GLN A 10 5.02 5.54 0.10
C GLN A 10 4.45 4.20 -0.38
N ILE A 11 4.21 4.05 -1.68
CA ILE A 11 3.73 2.79 -2.27
C ILE A 11 4.76 1.69 -2.06
N ILE A 12 6.04 1.96 -2.34
CA ILE A 12 7.14 1.00 -2.16
C ILE A 12 7.27 0.62 -0.68
N GLY A 13 7.16 1.57 0.25
CA GLY A 13 7.18 1.31 1.70
C GLY A 13 6.07 0.34 2.12
N VAL A 14 4.82 0.66 1.77
CA VAL A 14 3.66 -0.17 2.11
C VAL A 14 3.77 -1.58 1.51
N LEU A 15 4.27 -1.71 0.29
CA LEU A 15 4.47 -3.02 -0.34
C LEU A 15 5.53 -3.87 0.40
N LYS A 16 6.63 -3.25 0.84
CA LYS A 16 7.67 -3.94 1.63
C LYS A 16 7.16 -4.36 3.00
N GLU A 17 6.42 -3.50 3.69
CA GLU A 17 5.81 -3.83 4.98
C GLU A 17 4.81 -4.97 4.86
N GLN A 18 3.99 -4.97 3.79
CA GLN A 18 3.10 -6.10 3.52
C GLN A 18 3.90 -7.38 3.29
N GLU A 19 4.97 -7.35 2.48
CA GLU A 19 5.81 -8.51 2.20
C GLU A 19 6.52 -9.03 3.45
N ALA A 20 6.85 -8.16 4.41
CA ALA A 20 7.35 -8.51 5.74
C ALA A 20 6.28 -9.13 6.66
N GLY A 21 5.05 -9.31 6.18
CA GLY A 21 3.95 -9.96 6.91
C GLY A 21 3.08 -9.03 7.74
N ILE A 22 3.24 -7.70 7.60
CA ILE A 22 2.35 -6.74 8.28
C ILE A 22 0.92 -6.91 7.76
N SER A 23 -0.04 -6.92 8.69
CA SER A 23 -1.44 -7.09 8.36
C SER A 23 -1.97 -5.89 7.57
N VAL A 24 -2.89 -6.12 6.62
CA VAL A 24 -3.53 -5.02 5.91
C VAL A 24 -4.27 -4.07 6.87
N ALA A 25 -4.79 -4.57 7.99
CA ALA A 25 -5.44 -3.73 8.98
C ALA A 25 -4.47 -2.69 9.57
N ASP A 26 -3.21 -3.08 9.79
CA ASP A 26 -2.16 -2.16 10.27
C ASP A 26 -1.69 -1.21 9.17
N LEU A 27 -1.54 -1.70 7.93
CA LEU A 27 -1.24 -0.82 6.78
C LEU A 27 -2.33 0.23 6.55
N TYR A 28 -3.60 -0.13 6.77
CA TYR A 28 -4.71 0.79 6.70
C TYR A 28 -4.68 1.82 7.84
N ARG A 29 -4.36 1.41 9.06
CA ARG A 29 -4.26 2.33 10.22
C ARG A 29 -3.09 3.31 10.09
N THR A 30 -1.94 2.85 9.60
CA THR A 30 -0.71 3.67 9.54
C THR A 30 -0.64 4.50 8.26
N HIS A 31 -1.04 3.95 7.11
CA HIS A 31 -0.88 4.60 5.81
C HIS A 31 -2.20 4.92 5.12
N GLY A 32 -3.34 4.41 5.60
CA GLY A 32 -4.61 4.52 4.87
C GLY A 32 -4.64 3.65 3.61
N ALA A 33 -3.76 2.66 3.51
CA ALA A 33 -3.69 1.74 2.38
C ALA A 33 -4.59 0.52 2.61
N SER A 34 -5.70 0.43 1.87
CA SER A 34 -6.60 -0.73 1.92
C SER A 34 -6.08 -1.91 1.09
N ASP A 35 -6.59 -3.12 1.38
CA ASP A 35 -6.27 -4.36 0.64
C ASP A 35 -6.40 -4.16 -0.89
N ALA A 36 -7.52 -3.58 -1.34
CA ALA A 36 -7.77 -3.34 -2.77
C ALA A 36 -6.70 -2.44 -3.42
N MET A 37 -6.17 -1.46 -2.67
CA MET A 37 -5.14 -0.56 -3.16
C MET A 37 -3.79 -1.29 -3.26
N VAL A 38 -3.42 -2.05 -2.23
CA VAL A 38 -2.20 -2.86 -2.21
C VAL A 38 -2.23 -3.88 -3.35
N ARG A 39 -3.36 -4.57 -3.56
CA ARG A 39 -3.54 -5.51 -4.69
C ARG A 39 -3.41 -4.80 -6.05
N LYS A 40 -4.00 -3.60 -6.19
CA LYS A 40 -3.89 -2.81 -7.41
C LYS A 40 -2.45 -2.40 -7.72
N TRP A 41 -1.65 -2.06 -6.71
CA TRP A 41 -0.23 -1.76 -6.90
C TRP A 41 0.60 -2.98 -7.27
N LYS A 42 0.25 -4.17 -6.77
CA LYS A 42 0.90 -5.43 -7.14
C LYS A 42 0.53 -5.96 -8.53
N ALA A 43 -0.67 -5.64 -9.00
CA ALA A 43 -1.18 -6.05 -10.31
C ALA A 43 -0.77 -5.08 -11.45
N GLY A 44 -0.15 -3.95 -11.11
CA GLY A 44 0.33 -2.94 -12.05
C GLY A 44 1.73 -3.23 -12.58
#